data_AF-A0A8I6Y3T6-F1
#
_entry.id   AF-A0A8I6Y3T6-F1
#
_cell.length_a   1.000
_cell.length_b   1.000
_cell.length_c   1.000
_cell.angle_alpha   90.00
_cell.angle_beta   90.00
_cell.angle_gamma   90.00
#
_symmetry.space_group_name_H-M   'P 1'
#
loop_
_entity.id
_entity.type
_entity.pdbx_description
1 polymer ?
#
loop_
_entity_poly.entity_id
_entity_poly.type
_entity_poly.pdbx_seq_one_letter_code
_entity_poly.pdbx_strand_id
1 'polypeptide(L)'
;MSALEILQFVMAVDYYPNVSIAYRILLTVPVTVASAERSFSKLKLLKNYLRSTMLQNRLNGLAMCCIEKDILDNVDLDCALNDFASRNARRNFF
;
A
#
# COMPACT_ATOMS: atom_id res chain seq x y z
N MET A 1 13.23 28.33 1.61
CA MET A 1 12.82 27.39 0.56
C MET A 1 12.51 26.05 1.20
N SER A 2 11.32 25.52 0.98
CA SER A 2 10.95 24.18 1.44
C SER A 2 11.62 23.10 0.58
N ALA A 3 11.77 21.88 1.10
CA ALA A 3 12.32 20.76 0.32
C ALA A 3 11.50 20.48 -0.95
N LEU A 4 10.20 20.78 -0.92
CA LEU A 4 9.29 20.61 -2.06
C LEU A 4 9.54 21.65 -3.16
N GLU A 5 9.84 22.89 -2.79
CA GLU A 5 10.26 23.95 -3.73
C GLU A 5 11.59 23.62 -4.42
N ILE A 6 12.54 23.04 -3.67
CA ILE A 6 13.83 22.59 -4.21
C ILE A 6 13.62 21.44 -5.20
N LEU A 7 12.72 20.49 -4.89
CA LEU A 7 12.35 19.43 -5.83
C LEU A 7 11.75 20.00 -7.11
N GLN A 8 10.80 20.95 -7.01
CA GLN A 8 10.17 21.58 -8.17
C GLN A 8 11.19 22.30 -9.05
N PHE A 9 12.15 23.01 -8.44
CA PHE A 9 13.24 23.65 -9.17
C PHE A 9 14.14 22.64 -9.88
N VAL A 10 14.56 21.58 -9.20
CA VAL A 10 15.42 20.53 -9.78
C VAL A 10 14.71 19.78 -10.91
N MET A 11 13.40 19.53 -10.79
CA MET A 11 12.60 18.93 -11.88
C MET A 11 12.42 19.89 -13.07
N ALA A 12 12.27 21.20 -12.83
CA ALA A 12 12.12 22.19 -13.88
C ALA A 12 13.42 22.42 -14.67
N VAL A 13 14.56 22.26 -14.01
CA VAL A 13 15.88 22.48 -14.61
C VAL A 13 16.30 21.29 -15.49
N ASP A 14 15.83 20.07 -15.24
CA ASP A 14 15.98 18.84 -16.06
C ASP A 14 17.41 18.46 -16.52
N TYR A 15 18.45 19.21 -16.12
CA TYR A 15 19.85 18.98 -16.47
C TYR A 15 20.47 17.78 -15.73
N TYR A 16 19.86 17.32 -14.63
CA TYR A 16 20.41 16.29 -13.75
C TYR A 16 19.37 15.22 -13.38
N PRO A 17 19.07 14.27 -14.28
CA PRO A 17 18.03 13.26 -14.05
C PRO A 17 18.30 12.42 -12.79
N ASN A 18 19.55 12.04 -12.53
CA ASN A 18 19.93 11.25 -11.36
C ASN A 18 19.69 12.00 -10.03
N VAL A 19 19.91 13.32 -10.01
CA VAL A 19 19.68 14.15 -8.82
C VAL A 19 18.18 14.25 -8.53
N SER A 20 17.36 14.41 -9.58
CA SER A 20 15.91 14.41 -9.43
C SER A 20 15.38 13.09 -8.86
N ILE A 21 15.90 11.96 -9.32
CA ILE A 21 15.52 10.62 -8.85
C ILE A 21 15.93 10.44 -7.39
N ALA A 22 17.18 10.77 -7.04
CA ALA A 22 17.68 10.67 -5.67
C ALA A 22 16.86 11.51 -4.69
N TYR A 23 16.47 12.73 -5.09
CA TYR A 23 15.66 13.61 -4.26
C TYR A 23 14.23 13.10 -4.09
N ARG A 24 13.62 12.55 -5.14
CA ARG A 24 12.32 11.88 -5.05
C ARG A 24 12.36 10.68 -4.11
N ILE A 25 13.42 9.85 -4.18
CA ILE A 25 13.60 8.73 -3.25
C ILE A 25 13.74 9.26 -1.82
N LEU A 26 14.59 10.26 -1.58
CA LEU A 26 14.79 10.84 -0.25
C LEU A 26 13.48 11.35 0.38
N LEU A 27 12.61 11.97 -0.42
CA LEU A 27 11.31 12.48 0.06
C LEU A 27 10.22 11.42 0.19
N THR A 28 10.35 10.28 -0.50
CA THR A 28 9.35 9.20 -0.45
C THR A 28 9.72 8.09 0.54
N VAL A 29 11.00 7.96 0.89
CA VAL A 29 11.42 7.08 1.96
C VAL A 29 10.76 7.55 3.26
N PRO A 30 9.99 6.69 3.94
CA PRO A 30 9.38 7.05 5.21
C PRO A 30 10.48 7.29 6.24
N VAL A 31 10.79 8.57 6.50
CA VAL A 31 11.79 8.99 7.50
C VAL A 31 11.30 8.67 8.92
N THR A 32 10.00 8.47 9.10
CA THR A 32 9.39 8.27 10.42
C THR A 32 9.15 6.80 10.74
N VAL A 33 9.71 6.36 11.88
CA VAL A 33 9.46 5.04 12.47
C VAL A 33 7.96 4.80 12.73
N ALA A 34 7.20 5.88 12.97
CA ALA A 34 5.76 5.85 13.20
C ALA A 34 4.95 5.16 12.09
N SER A 35 5.36 5.27 10.82
CA SER A 35 4.68 4.59 9.72
C SER A 35 4.85 3.07 9.82
N ALA A 36 6.06 2.61 10.13
CA ALA A 36 6.34 1.19 10.33
C ALA A 36 5.64 0.66 11.60
N GLU A 37 5.66 1.41 12.70
CA GLU A 37 4.96 1.07 13.94
C GLU A 37 3.46 0.92 13.74
N ARG A 38 2.84 1.83 12.96
CA ARG A 38 1.41 1.73 12.59
C ARG A 38 1.14 0.42 11.86
N SER A 39 1.96 0.06 10.87
CA SER A 39 1.82 -1.20 10.12
C SER A 39 2.01 -2.44 11.01
N PHE A 40 3.00 -2.44 11.90
CA PHE A 40 3.21 -3.54 12.84
C PHE A 40 2.08 -3.67 13.88
N SER A 41 1.53 -2.55 14.34
CA SER A 41 0.36 -2.53 15.23
C SER A 41 -0.85 -3.19 14.57
N LYS A 42 -1.12 -2.87 13.29
CA LYS A 42 -2.17 -3.55 12.50
C LYS A 42 -1.86 -5.04 12.32
N LEU A 43 -0.61 -5.39 12.01
CA LEU A 43 -0.20 -6.77 11.81
C LEU A 43 -0.41 -7.62 13.07
N LYS A 44 -0.16 -7.07 14.27
CA LYS A 44 -0.39 -7.73 15.55
C LYS A 44 -1.87 -8.07 15.78
N LEU A 45 -2.79 -7.26 15.29
CA LEU A 45 -4.23 -7.54 15.36
C LEU A 45 -4.66 -8.63 14.36
N LEU A 46 -4.04 -8.65 13.19
CA LEU A 46 -4.31 -9.64 12.14
C LEU A 46 -3.76 -11.02 12.47
N LYS A 47 -2.48 -11.08 12.87
CA LYS A 47 -1.77 -12.31 13.25
C LYS A 47 -1.74 -12.45 14.76
N ASN A 48 -2.75 -13.12 15.29
CA ASN A 48 -2.86 -13.45 16.71
C ASN A 48 -2.76 -14.97 16.95
N TYR A 49 -2.65 -15.37 18.22
CA TYR A 49 -2.45 -16.76 18.62
C TYR A 49 -3.51 -17.72 18.05
N LEU A 50 -4.77 -17.30 18.06
CA LEU A 50 -5.90 -18.09 17.53
C LEU A 50 -5.89 -18.22 16.00
N ARG A 51 -5.18 -17.35 15.29
CA ARG A 51 -5.05 -17.31 13.83
C ARG A 51 -3.63 -17.69 13.36
N SER A 52 -2.93 -18.51 14.13
CA SER A 52 -1.55 -18.91 13.88
C SER A 52 -1.36 -19.77 12.62
N THR A 53 -2.39 -20.44 12.13
CA THR A 53 -2.36 -21.33 10.94
C THR A 53 -2.59 -20.61 9.61
N MET A 54 -2.70 -19.28 9.62
CA MET A 54 -2.99 -18.50 8.41
C MET A 54 -1.81 -18.49 7.42
N LEU A 55 -2.09 -18.82 6.15
CA LEU A 55 -1.09 -18.76 5.09
C LEU A 55 -0.62 -17.33 4.80
N GLN A 56 0.65 -17.20 4.42
CA GLN A 56 1.29 -15.90 4.16
C GLN A 56 0.56 -15.08 3.09
N ASN A 57 0.09 -15.71 2.02
CA ASN A 57 -0.65 -15.02 0.95
C ASN A 57 -1.91 -14.33 1.48
N ARG A 58 -2.67 -15.04 2.33
CA ARG A 58 -3.89 -14.50 2.93
C ARG A 58 -3.55 -13.40 3.95
N LEU A 59 -2.48 -13.59 4.74
CA LEU A 59 -2.02 -12.60 5.72
C LEU A 59 -1.60 -11.30 5.04
N ASN A 60 -0.80 -11.38 3.97
CA ASN A 60 -0.35 -10.22 3.21
C ASN A 60 -1.53 -9.45 2.61
N GLY A 61 -2.52 -10.14 2.06
CA GLY A 61 -3.73 -9.51 1.54
C GLY A 61 -4.49 -8.74 2.61
N LEU A 62 -4.75 -9.34 3.77
CA LEU A 62 -5.41 -8.65 4.87
C LEU A 62 -4.59 -7.49 5.44
N ALA A 63 -3.27 -7.64 5.52
CA ALA A 63 -2.37 -6.59 5.98
C ALA A 63 -2.43 -5.38 5.04
N MET A 64 -2.40 -5.60 3.73
CA MET A 64 -2.53 -4.54 2.73
C MET A 64 -3.86 -3.78 2.88
N CYS A 65 -4.98 -4.49 2.99
CA CYS A 65 -6.29 -3.87 3.21
C CYS A 65 -6.38 -3.07 4.52
N CYS A 66 -5.68 -3.50 5.58
CA CYS A 66 -5.71 -2.83 6.88
C CYS A 66 -4.76 -1.62 6.98
N ILE A 67 -3.64 -1.66 6.26
CA ILE A 67 -2.66 -0.57 6.20
C ILE A 67 -3.20 0.53 5.28
N GLU A 68 -3.66 0.16 4.10
CA GLU A 68 -4.18 1.07 3.06
C GLU A 68 -5.69 1.27 3.17
N LYS A 69 -6.21 1.32 4.40
CA LYS A 69 -7.66 1.42 4.63
C LYS A 69 -8.25 2.67 3.98
N ASP A 70 -7.57 3.81 4.07
CA ASP A 70 -8.06 5.07 3.51
C ASP A 70 -8.20 4.98 1.97
N ILE A 71 -7.30 4.26 1.31
CA ILE A 71 -7.40 3.99 -0.13
C ILE A 71 -8.56 3.03 -0.40
N LEU A 72 -8.66 1.96 0.39
CA LEU A 72 -9.72 0.95 0.25
C LEU A 72 -11.12 1.55 0.43
N ASP A 73 -11.28 2.52 1.32
CA ASP A 73 -12.55 3.22 1.55
C ASP A 73 -12.99 4.05 0.32
N ASN A 74 -12.06 4.37 -0.60
CA ASN A 74 -12.35 5.04 -1.88
C ASN A 74 -12.58 4.06 -3.05
N VAL A 75 -12.43 2.74 -2.82
CA VAL A 75 -12.64 1.72 -3.86
C VAL A 75 -14.10 1.31 -3.89
N ASP A 76 -14.69 1.23 -5.09
CA ASP A 76 -16.02 0.68 -5.29
C ASP A 76 -16.03 -0.84 -5.04
N LEU A 77 -16.47 -1.22 -3.83
CA LEU A 77 -16.57 -2.61 -3.41
C LEU A 77 -17.64 -3.38 -4.17
N ASP A 78 -18.71 -2.72 -4.65
CA ASP A 78 -19.77 -3.38 -5.40
C ASP A 78 -19.26 -3.79 -6.77
N CYS A 79 -18.48 -2.93 -7.43
CA CYS A 79 -17.78 -3.27 -8.67
C CYS A 79 -16.83 -4.47 -8.47
N ALA A 80 -16.01 -4.44 -7.41
CA ALA A 80 -15.08 -5.53 -7.10
C ALA A 80 -15.79 -6.86 -6.79
N LEU A 81 -16.91 -6.81 -6.05
CA LEU A 81 -17.74 -7.98 -5.76
C LEU A 81 -18.37 -8.56 -7.03
N ASN A 82 -18.91 -7.70 -7.89
CA ASN A 82 -19.51 -8.13 -9.15
C ASN A 82 -18.47 -8.76 -10.09
N ASP A 83 -17.26 -8.20 -10.18
CA ASP A 83 -16.16 -8.81 -10.95
C ASP A 83 -15.76 -10.17 -10.36
N PHE A 84 -15.58 -10.26 -9.03
CA PHE A 84 -15.27 -11.52 -8.37
C PHE A 84 -16.35 -12.59 -8.59
N ALA A 85 -17.63 -12.20 -8.49
CA ALA A 85 -18.76 -13.07 -8.73
C ALA A 85 -18.79 -13.54 -10.18
N SER A 86 -18.61 -12.64 -11.16
CA SER A 86 -18.59 -13.01 -12.59
C SER A 86 -17.50 -14.03 -12.93
N ARG A 87 -16.33 -13.94 -12.27
CA ARG A 87 -15.20 -14.84 -12.49
C ARG A 87 -15.39 -16.19 -11.81
N ASN A 88 -16.00 -16.22 -10.62
CA ASN A 88 -16.26 -17.46 -9.86
C ASN A 88 -17.57 -18.15 -10.23
N ALA A 89 -18.54 -17.45 -10.84
CA ALA A 89 -19.78 -18.04 -11.34
C ALA A 89 -19.53 -19.13 -12.40
N ARG A 90 -18.34 -19.15 -13.02
CA ARG A 90 -17.88 -20.22 -13.93
C ARG A 90 -17.27 -21.43 -13.24
N ARG A 91 -17.30 -21.52 -11.91
CA ARG A 91 -16.97 -22.74 -11.14
C ARG A 91 -18.24 -23.53 -10.78
N ASN A 92 -19.07 -23.84 -11.77
CA ASN A 92 -19.95 -25.01 -11.68
C ASN A 92 -19.11 -26.24 -12.06
N PHE A 93 -18.28 -26.71 -11.13
CA PHE A 93 -17.74 -28.07 -11.24
C PHE A 93 -18.73 -29.00 -10.55
N PHE A 94 -19.36 -29.85 -11.36
CA PHE A 94 -20.03 -31.08 -10.92
C PHE A 94 -19.01 -32.08 -10.38
#